data_AF-A0A7V9M398-F1
#
_entry.id   AF-A0A7V9M398-F1
#
_cell.length_a   1.000
_cell.length_b   1.000
_cell.length_c   1.000
_cell.angle_alpha   90.00
_cell.angle_beta   90.00
_cell.angle_gamma   90.00
#
_symmetry.space_group_name_H-M   'P 1'
#
loop_
_entity.id
_entity.type
_entity.pdbx_description
1 polymer ?
#
loop_
_entity_poly.entity_id
_entity_poly.type
_entity_poly.pdbx_seq_one_letter_code
_entity_poly.pdbx_strand_id
1 'polypeptide(L)'
;MSTEAYTYLPSLDDYIETLTNIILGGGLGFELPAVAYILSKIGIVTPKMLKTYRRYAYVIILILASVITPSPDWTNQAIITILLVAFYEISIFLSAKVEKEKLKENK
;
A
#
# COMPACT_ATOMS: atom_id res chain seq x y z
N MET A 1 -10.32 -23.53 41.32
CA MET A 1 -10.22 -24.60 40.31
C MET A 1 -10.24 -23.90 38.97
N SER A 2 -9.09 -23.91 38.30
CA SER A 2 -8.73 -23.30 37.00
C SER A 2 -9.72 -22.36 36.34
N THR A 3 -9.36 -21.07 36.36
CA THR A 3 -9.78 -20.01 35.44
C THR A 3 -9.96 -20.58 34.03
N GLU A 4 -11.19 -20.52 33.49
CA GLU A 4 -11.45 -20.81 32.09
C GLU A 4 -10.68 -19.79 31.25
N ALA A 5 -9.49 -20.19 30.79
CA ALA A 5 -8.77 -19.49 29.77
C ALA A 5 -9.64 -19.56 28.51
N TYR A 6 -10.34 -18.48 28.21
CA TYR A 6 -10.91 -18.25 26.88
C TYR A 6 -9.74 -18.26 25.89
N THR A 7 -9.42 -19.43 25.35
CA THR A 7 -8.47 -19.58 24.25
C THR A 7 -9.17 -19.08 23.00
N TYR A 8 -9.03 -17.79 22.72
CA TYR A 8 -9.40 -17.17 21.45
C TYR A 8 -8.48 -17.74 20.36
N LEU A 9 -8.78 -18.95 19.91
CA LEU A 9 -8.19 -19.49 18.70
C LEU A 9 -8.93 -18.83 17.52
N PRO A 10 -8.23 -18.07 16.65
CA PRO A 10 -8.85 -17.54 15.45
C PRO A 10 -9.50 -18.69 14.69
N SER A 11 -10.76 -18.51 14.32
CA SER A 11 -11.48 -19.51 13.55
C SER A 11 -10.91 -19.59 12.14
N LEU A 12 -11.15 -20.70 11.44
CA LEU A 12 -10.76 -20.80 10.03
C LEU A 12 -11.40 -19.69 9.19
N ASP A 13 -12.62 -19.28 9.54
CA ASP A 13 -13.35 -18.23 8.83
C ASP A 13 -12.64 -16.87 9.00
N ASP A 14 -12.21 -16.51 10.21
CA ASP A 14 -11.45 -15.27 10.46
C ASP A 14 -10.14 -15.23 9.67
N TYR A 15 -9.46 -16.37 9.55
CA TYR A 15 -8.23 -16.50 8.79
C TYR A 15 -8.46 -16.33 7.29
N ILE A 16 -9.49 -16.99 6.74
CA ILE A 16 -9.84 -16.89 5.32
C ILE A 16 -10.31 -15.47 4.98
N GLU A 17 -11.07 -14.81 5.85
CA GLU A 17 -11.48 -13.42 5.68
C GLU A 17 -10.26 -12.49 5.64
N THR A 18 -9.35 -12.64 6.61
CA THR A 18 -8.11 -11.86 6.66
C THR A 18 -7.27 -12.04 5.40
N LEU A 19 -7.09 -13.27 4.93
CA LEU A 19 -6.37 -13.56 3.69
C LEU A 19 -7.04 -12.92 2.47
N THR A 20 -8.36 -13.02 2.38
CA THR A 20 -9.15 -12.44 1.29
C THR A 20 -8.97 -10.92 1.26
N ASN A 21 -9.06 -10.27 2.41
CA ASN A 21 -8.85 -8.83 2.52
C ASN A 21 -7.44 -8.40 2.13
N ILE A 22 -6.41 -9.15 2.54
CA ILE A 22 -5.02 -8.87 2.15
C ILE A 22 -4.83 -9.01 0.63
N ILE A 23 -5.40 -10.06 0.01
CA ILE A 23 -5.29 -10.26 -1.44
C ILE A 23 -6.00 -9.14 -2.20
N LEU A 24 -7.22 -8.79 -1.79
CA LEU A 24 -7.99 -7.70 -2.42
C LEU A 24 -7.31 -6.35 -2.22
N GLY A 25 -6.91 -6.02 -0.99
CA GLY A 25 -6.21 -4.78 -0.66
C GLY A 25 -4.85 -4.66 -1.33
N GLY A 26 -4.09 -5.76 -1.41
CA GLY A 26 -2.82 -5.83 -2.13
C GLY A 26 -3.00 -5.66 -3.64
N GLY A 27 -4.02 -6.30 -4.23
CA GLY A 27 -4.35 -6.17 -5.64
C GLY A 27 -4.71 -4.74 -6.02
N LEU A 28 -5.58 -4.09 -5.24
CA LEU A 28 -5.91 -2.68 -5.42
C LEU A 28 -4.69 -1.76 -5.19
N GLY A 29 -3.87 -2.06 -4.18
CA GLY A 29 -2.63 -1.33 -3.93
C GLY A 29 -1.63 -1.41 -5.09
N PHE A 30 -1.58 -2.53 -5.81
CA PHE A 30 -0.72 -2.73 -6.98
C PHE A 30 -1.13 -1.89 -8.19
N GLU A 31 -2.36 -1.37 -8.25
CA GLU A 31 -2.77 -0.44 -9.30
C GLU A 31 -2.03 0.90 -9.19
N LEU A 32 -1.66 1.34 -7.98
CA LEU A 32 -0.94 2.60 -7.75
C LEU A 32 0.36 2.72 -8.56
N PRO A 33 1.33 1.76 -8.49
CA PRO A 33 2.56 1.83 -9.28
C PRO A 33 2.32 1.76 -10.78
N ALA A 34 1.36 0.95 -11.24
CA ALA A 34 1.01 0.84 -12.65
C ALA A 34 0.43 2.16 -13.19
N VAL A 35 -0.53 2.74 -12.48
CA VAL A 35 -1.18 4.01 -12.84
C VAL A 35 -0.19 5.17 -12.77
N ALA A 36 0.61 5.26 -11.71
CA ALA A 36 1.63 6.31 -11.56
C ALA A 36 2.66 6.28 -12.70
N TYR A 37 3.08 5.09 -13.13
CA TYR A 37 3.97 4.92 -14.27
C TYR A 37 3.36 5.47 -15.57
N ILE A 38 2.12 5.08 -15.88
CA ILE A 38 1.42 5.54 -17.10
C ILE A 38 1.22 7.06 -17.06
N LEU A 39 0.73 7.61 -15.94
CA LEU A 39 0.51 9.04 -15.78
C LEU A 39 1.82 9.84 -15.88
N SER A 40 2.92 9.30 -15.38
CA SER A 40 4.24 9.94 -15.50
C SER A 40 4.80 9.88 -16.93
N LYS A 41 4.51 8.81 -17.66
CA LYS A 41 4.83 8.69 -19.09
C LYS A 41 4.09 9.73 -19.93
N ILE A 42 2.84 10.04 -19.61
CA ILE A 42 2.06 11.09 -20.28
C ILE A 42 2.45 12.49 -19.76
N GLY A 43 3.08 12.59 -18.59
CA GLY A 43 3.59 13.85 -18.02
C GLY A 43 2.62 14.53 -17.05
N ILE A 44 1.53 13.86 -16.66
CA ILE A 44 0.56 14.37 -15.67
C ILE A 44 1.15 14.32 -14.26
N VAL A 45 1.88 13.25 -13.94
CA VAL A 45 2.49 13.05 -12.62
C VAL A 45 4.01 13.14 -12.72
N THR A 46 4.62 13.93 -11.84
CA THR A 46 6.07 14.03 -11.71
C THR A 46 6.54 13.38 -10.40
N PRO A 47 7.76 12.85 -10.36
CA PRO A 47 8.31 12.27 -9.13
C PRO A 47 8.48 13.32 -8.03
N LYS A 48 8.67 14.60 -8.39
CA LYS A 48 8.70 15.71 -7.43
C LYS A 48 7.36 15.87 -6.73
N MET A 49 6.24 15.83 -7.47
CA MET A 49 4.91 15.89 -6.87
C MET A 49 4.66 14.71 -5.93
N LEU A 50 4.91 13.47 -6.38
CA LEU A 50 4.72 12.29 -5.52
C LEU A 50 5.56 12.37 -4.23
N LYS A 51 6.78 12.91 -4.29
CA LYS A 51 7.60 13.12 -3.08
C LYS A 51 7.01 14.18 -2.15
N THR A 52 6.50 15.28 -2.68
CA THR A 52 5.85 16.34 -1.89
C THR A 52 4.61 15.84 -1.15
N TYR A 53 3.83 14.94 -1.76
CA TYR A 53 2.60 14.42 -1.17
C TYR A 53 2.78 13.18 -0.27
N ARG A 54 4.01 12.74 0.03
CA ARG A 54 4.30 11.56 0.88
C ARG A 54 3.52 11.54 2.19
N ARG A 55 3.49 12.66 2.90
CA ARG A 55 2.77 12.77 4.19
C ARG A 55 1.27 12.49 4.06
N TYR A 56 0.65 12.89 2.95
CA TYR A 56 -0.77 12.65 2.71
C TYR A 56 -1.00 11.21 2.23
N ALA A 57 -0.12 10.69 1.37
CA ALA A 57 -0.17 9.30 0.92
C ALA A 57 -0.08 8.32 2.08
N TYR A 58 0.83 8.53 3.05
CA TYR A 58 0.96 7.66 4.21
C TYR A 58 -0.28 7.67 5.11
N VAL A 59 -0.93 8.82 5.28
CA VAL A 59 -2.21 8.90 6.03
C VAL A 59 -3.31 8.13 5.31
N ILE A 60 -3.43 8.30 3.98
CA ILE A 60 -4.40 7.55 3.18
C ILE A 60 -4.13 6.05 3.25
N ILE A 61 -2.87 5.64 3.17
CA ILE A 61 -2.46 4.24 3.28
C ILE A 61 -2.81 3.67 4.66
N LEU A 62 -2.60 4.42 5.75
CA LEU A 62 -3.00 3.99 7.09
C LEU A 62 -4.51 3.80 7.21
N ILE A 63 -5.30 4.70 6.62
CA ILE A 63 -6.77 4.57 6.58
C ILE A 63 -7.15 3.33 5.77
N LEU A 64 -6.58 3.13 4.59
CA LEU A 64 -6.83 1.93 3.77
C LEU A 64 -6.44 0.66 4.50
N ALA A 65 -5.29 0.64 5.17
CA ALA A 65 -4.85 -0.49 5.98
C ALA A 65 -5.86 -0.79 7.10
N SER A 66 -6.40 0.22 7.78
CA SER A 66 -7.43 0.03 8.80
C SER A 66 -8.76 -0.52 8.27
N VAL A 67 -9.09 -0.25 7.00
CA VAL A 67 -10.28 -0.81 6.35
C VAL A 67 -10.04 -2.28 5.98
N ILE A 68 -8.84 -2.62 5.52
CA ILE A 68 -8.46 -3.98 5.11
C ILE A 68 -8.28 -4.89 6.34
N THR A 69 -7.68 -4.37 7.41
CA THR A 69 -7.58 -5.02 8.72
C THR A 69 -8.40 -4.25 9.74
N PRO A 70 -9.73 -4.50 9.80
CA PRO A 70 -10.59 -3.86 10.78
C PRO A 70 -10.29 -4.33 12.20
N SER A 71 -9.64 -5.50 12.36
CA SER A 71 -9.17 -5.97 13.66
C SER A 71 -8.12 -5.01 14.22
N PRO A 72 -8.24 -4.61 15.51
CA PRO A 72 -7.36 -3.64 16.15
C PRO A 72 -5.97 -4.23 16.49
N ASP A 73 -5.39 -4.98 15.56
CA ASP A 73 -4.09 -5.64 15.68
C ASP A 73 -3.01 -4.77 15.05
N TRP A 74 -2.27 -4.04 15.90
CA TRP A 74 -1.21 -3.13 15.46
C TRP A 74 -0.16 -3.83 14.57
N THR A 75 0.15 -5.10 14.84
CA THR A 75 1.13 -5.88 14.07
C THR A 75 0.63 -6.13 12.64
N ASN A 76 -0.60 -6.60 12.48
CA ASN A 76 -1.14 -6.95 11.17
C ASN A 76 -1.36 -5.68 10.32
N GLN A 77 -1.88 -4.62 10.96
CA GLN A 77 -2.05 -3.33 10.32
C GLN A 77 -0.71 -2.71 9.88
N ALA A 78 0.35 -2.86 10.70
CA ALA A 78 1.69 -2.38 10.34
C ALA A 78 2.26 -3.12 9.11
N ILE A 79 2.08 -4.44 9.02
CA ILE A 79 2.54 -5.25 7.88
C ILE A 79 1.88 -4.76 6.58
N ILE A 80 0.55 -4.58 6.58
CA ILE A 80 -0.18 -4.10 5.39
C ILE A 80 0.19 -2.66 5.05
N THR A 81 0.33 -1.80 6.06
CA THR A 81 0.78 -0.42 5.86
C THR A 81 2.15 -0.39 5.17
N ILE A 82 3.11 -1.19 5.66
CA ILE A 82 4.44 -1.30 5.06
C ILE A 82 4.35 -1.78 3.60
N LEU A 83 3.51 -2.78 3.33
CA LEU A 83 3.28 -3.30 1.99
C LEU A 83 2.75 -2.21 1.03
N LEU A 84 1.73 -1.47 1.44
CA LEU A 84 1.13 -0.40 0.64
C LEU A 84 2.09 0.80 0.47
N VAL A 85 2.85 1.15 1.51
CA VAL A 85 3.91 2.17 1.42
C VAL A 85 4.99 1.74 0.42
N ALA A 86 5.35 0.45 0.39
CA ALA A 86 6.30 -0.06 -0.59
C ALA A 86 5.78 0.14 -2.02
N PHE A 87 4.51 -0.11 -2.30
CA PHE A 87 3.92 0.18 -3.61
C PHE A 87 3.96 1.67 -3.96
N TYR A 88 3.72 2.56 -3.00
CA TYR A 88 3.85 4.00 -3.21
C TYR A 88 5.30 4.43 -3.52
N GLU A 89 6.28 3.88 -2.81
CA GLU A 89 7.69 4.18 -3.09
C GLU A 89 8.16 3.61 -4.43
N ILE A 90 7.67 2.43 -4.83
CA ILE A 90 7.88 1.89 -6.19
C ILE A 90 7.29 2.85 -7.24
N SER A 91 6.11 3.42 -6.99
CA SER A 91 5.47 4.40 -7.87
C SER A 91 6.36 5.64 -8.10
N ILE A 92 6.96 6.18 -7.02
CA ILE A 92 7.91 7.30 -7.09
C ILE A 92 9.15 6.91 -7.91
N PHE A 93 9.70 5.72 -7.67
CA PHE A 93 10.89 5.24 -8.37
C PHE A 93 10.63 5.09 -9.87
N LEU A 94 9.51 4.49 -10.26
CA LEU A 94 9.10 4.33 -11.65
C LEU A 94 8.92 5.68 -12.34
N SER A 95 8.24 6.63 -11.68
CA SER A 95 8.08 8.00 -12.19
C SER A 95 9.43 8.72 -12.36
N ALA A 96 10.37 8.54 -11.44
CA ALA A 96 11.71 9.11 -11.54
C ALA A 96 12.53 8.53 -12.70
N LYS A 97 12.38 7.22 -12.97
CA LYS A 97 13.01 6.57 -14.12
C LYS A 97 12.50 7.18 -15.44
N VAL A 98 11.19 7.34 -15.57
CA VAL A 98 10.56 7.94 -16.76
C VAL A 98 11.01 9.39 -16.97
N GLU A 99 11.05 10.21 -15.93
CA GLU A 99 11.53 11.59 -16.03
C GLU A 99 12.99 11.66 -16.48
N LYS A 100 13.85 10.77 -15.97
CA LYS A 100 15.26 10.68 -16.38
C LYS A 100 15.43 10.25 -17.83
N GLU A 101 14.60 9.35 -18.33
CA GLU A 101 14.59 8.92 -19.73
C GLU A 101 14.22 10.07 -20.66
N LYS A 102 13.15 10.82 -20.34
CA LYS A 102 12.73 12.02 -21.11
C LYS A 102 13.81 13.12 -21.14
N LEU A 103 14.56 13.30 -20.06
CA LEU A 103 15.65 14.28 -19.99
C LEU A 103 16.88 13.88 -20.83
N LYS A 104 17.09 12.57 -21.08
CA LYS A 104 18.16 12.07 -21.94
C LYS A 104 17.81 12.17 -23.41
N GLU A 105 16.53 11.97 -23.76
CA GLU A 105 16.06 12.03 -25.15
C GLU A 105 16.02 13.46 -25.70
N ASN A 106 15.86 14.47 -24.83
CA ASN A 106 15.92 15.89 -25.19
C ASN A 106 17.34 16.51 -25.14
N LYS A 107 18.39 15.70 -24.97
CA LYS A 107 19.81 16.13 -25.00
C LYS A 107 20.51 15.55 -26.21
#